data_AF-A0A251T9G7-F1
#
_entry.id   AF-A0A251T9G7-F1
#
_cell.length_a   1.000
_cell.length_b   1.000
_cell.length_c   1.000
_cell.angle_alpha   90.00
_cell.angle_beta   90.00
_cell.angle_gamma   90.00
#
_symmetry.space_group_name_H-M   'P 1'
#
loop_
_entity.id
_entity.type
_entity.pdbx_description
1 polymer ?
#
loop_
_entity_poly.entity_id
_entity_poly.type
_entity_poly.pdbx_seq_one_letter_code
_entity_poly.pdbx_strand_id
1 'polypeptide(L)'
;MPISYTVYKNMWLYKTLCESFRGAPQNINGGIDTLPNSATMDAVSQLQRQFVEHATSLYREGYLDDQFTQLLKLQDESNPDFVVEVVSLFFEDSEKLLNNLATALQQESIDYKQVDAHVHQFKGSSSSIGAQRVKNVCVVFRNYCDEKNLDGCLVCLEQAKNEYLLVRNKLEALFNLEQQILQAGGSVPMMA
;
A
#
# COMPACT_ATOMS: atom_id res chain seq x y z
N MET A 1 5.38 2.99 23.78
CA MET A 1 4.02 2.42 23.60
C MET A 1 4.13 1.37 22.51
N PRO A 2 3.77 0.11 22.77
CA PRO A 2 4.15 -0.99 21.90
C PRO A 2 3.24 -1.03 20.65
N ILE A 3 3.90 -1.21 19.52
CA ILE A 3 3.31 -1.49 18.21
C ILE A 3 2.37 -2.69 18.36
N SER A 4 1.13 -2.55 17.89
CA SER A 4 0.03 -3.46 18.16
C SER A 4 0.40 -4.91 17.84
N TYR A 5 0.26 -5.78 18.86
CA TYR A 5 0.50 -7.23 18.84
C TYR A 5 -0.19 -7.97 17.67
N THR A 6 -1.19 -7.36 17.04
CA THR A 6 -1.98 -7.95 15.96
C THR A 6 -1.17 -8.15 14.66
N VAL A 7 -0.26 -7.24 14.32
CA VAL A 7 0.55 -7.35 13.08
C VAL A 7 1.56 -8.50 13.18
N TYR A 8 2.22 -8.62 14.33
CA TYR A 8 3.19 -9.71 14.57
C TYR A 8 2.53 -11.09 14.65
N LYS A 9 1.29 -11.18 15.14
CA LYS A 9 0.58 -12.47 15.28
C LYS A 9 0.22 -13.08 13.93
N ASN A 10 -0.14 -12.25 12.95
CA ASN A 10 -0.42 -12.71 11.59
C ASN A 10 0.85 -13.11 10.83
N MET A 11 1.98 -12.43 11.10
CA MET A 11 3.28 -12.73 10.50
C MET A 11 3.85 -14.09 10.95
N TRP A 12 3.55 -14.55 12.17
CA TRP A 12 4.00 -15.86 12.69
C TRP A 12 3.14 -17.04 12.16
N LEU A 13 1.84 -16.82 11.97
CA LEU A 13 0.93 -17.79 11.36
C LEU A 13 1.27 -18.07 9.89
N TYR A 14 1.71 -17.07 9.14
CA TYR A 14 2.11 -17.23 7.73
C TYR A 14 3.43 -18.03 7.60
N LYS A 15 4.40 -17.78 8.48
CA LYS A 15 5.69 -18.49 8.49
C LYS A 15 5.54 -20.01 8.74
N THR A 16 4.52 -20.41 9.51
CA THR A 16 4.22 -21.82 9.80
C THR A 16 3.51 -22.52 8.62
N LEU A 17 2.79 -21.76 7.78
CA LEU A 17 2.13 -22.28 6.57
C LEU A 17 3.12 -22.49 5.40
N CYS A 18 4.10 -21.59 5.25
CA CYS A 18 5.10 -21.71 4.19
C CYS A 18 6.08 -22.89 4.38
N GLU A 19 6.32 -23.33 5.61
CA GLU A 19 7.21 -24.49 5.89
C GLU A 19 6.59 -25.84 5.50
N SER A 20 5.28 -25.91 5.26
CA SER A 20 4.55 -27.15 4.95
C SER A 20 4.51 -27.54 3.45
N PHE A 21 5.03 -26.70 2.54
CA PHE A 21 4.95 -26.93 1.08
C PHE A 21 6.30 -27.18 0.38
N ARG A 22 7.34 -27.57 1.12
CA ARG A 22 8.66 -27.85 0.53
C ARG A 22 8.65 -29.21 -0.22
N GLY A 23 8.32 -29.19 -1.51
CA GLY A 23 8.39 -30.33 -2.43
C GLY A 23 9.22 -30.05 -3.69
N ALA A 24 10.46 -30.56 -3.69
CA ALA A 24 11.39 -30.97 -4.76
C ALA A 24 11.56 -30.20 -6.11
N PRO A 25 12.79 -30.21 -6.70
CA PRO A 25 13.17 -29.37 -7.84
C PRO A 25 12.94 -30.05 -9.21
N GLN A 26 12.80 -29.24 -10.27
CA GLN A 26 12.95 -29.68 -11.66
C GLN A 26 13.78 -28.67 -12.45
N ASN A 27 14.81 -29.20 -13.11
CA ASN A 27 15.74 -28.56 -14.03
C ASN A 27 15.26 -28.81 -15.45
N ILE A 28 15.21 -27.80 -16.31
CA ILE A 28 15.27 -27.98 -17.78
C ILE A 28 16.02 -26.82 -18.44
N ASN A 29 17.07 -27.19 -19.18
CA ASN A 29 17.88 -26.37 -20.07
C ASN A 29 17.11 -25.95 -21.35
N GLY A 30 17.48 -24.78 -21.88
CA GLY A 30 17.65 -24.58 -23.33
C GLY A 30 16.82 -23.46 -23.97
N GLY A 31 17.48 -22.47 -24.58
CA GLY A 31 16.92 -21.73 -25.71
C GLY A 31 17.28 -20.25 -25.87
N ILE A 32 18.34 -19.99 -26.64
CA ILE A 32 18.54 -18.84 -27.57
C ILE A 32 18.44 -17.43 -26.97
N ASP A 33 19.61 -16.84 -26.69
CA ASP A 33 19.82 -15.39 -26.56
C ASP A 33 19.44 -14.68 -27.88
N THR A 34 18.19 -14.24 -27.98
CA THR A 34 17.79 -13.24 -28.97
C THR A 34 18.00 -11.87 -28.34
N LEU A 35 18.99 -11.12 -28.86
CA LEU A 35 19.16 -9.71 -28.53
C LEU A 35 17.81 -9.00 -28.75
N PRO A 36 17.31 -8.22 -27.78
CA PRO A 36 16.03 -7.53 -27.93
C PRO A 36 16.08 -6.59 -29.15
N ASN A 37 15.06 -6.67 -30.00
CA ASN A 37 14.93 -5.79 -31.17
C ASN A 37 14.87 -4.32 -30.71
N SER A 38 15.41 -3.39 -31.50
CA SER A 38 15.45 -1.94 -31.22
C SER A 38 14.12 -1.37 -30.71
N ALA A 39 13.00 -1.80 -31.28
CA ALA A 39 11.65 -1.40 -30.85
C ALA A 39 11.29 -1.85 -29.42
N THR A 40 11.80 -3.00 -28.97
CA THR A 40 11.59 -3.52 -27.60
C THR A 40 12.41 -2.70 -26.60
N MET A 41 13.65 -2.33 -26.94
CA MET A 41 14.48 -1.48 -26.09
C MET A 41 13.90 -0.06 -25.93
N ASP A 42 13.33 0.49 -27.01
CA ASP A 42 12.65 1.80 -26.97
C ASP A 42 11.39 1.75 -26.10
N ALA A 43 10.60 0.67 -26.18
CA ALA A 43 9.41 0.47 -25.36
C ALA A 43 9.74 0.32 -23.87
N VAL A 44 10.76 -0.48 -23.51
CA VAL A 44 11.22 -0.62 -22.12
C VAL A 44 11.68 0.72 -21.56
N SER A 45 12.46 1.48 -22.35
CA SER A 45 12.95 2.81 -21.93
C SER A 45 11.79 3.79 -21.67
N GLN A 46 10.74 3.73 -22.49
CA GLN A 46 9.55 4.54 -22.29
C GLN A 46 8.79 4.16 -21.01
N LEU A 47 8.62 2.85 -20.74
CA LEU A 47 7.97 2.36 -19.53
C LEU A 47 8.75 2.74 -18.27
N GLN A 48 10.08 2.59 -18.28
CA GLN A 48 10.95 2.98 -17.18
C GLN A 48 10.85 4.49 -16.90
N ARG A 49 10.81 5.32 -17.94
CA ARG A 49 10.61 6.77 -17.78
C ARG A 49 9.25 7.09 -17.15
N GLN A 50 8.17 6.46 -17.63
CA GLN A 50 6.84 6.64 -17.06
C GLN A 50 6.79 6.21 -15.59
N PHE A 51 7.43 5.09 -15.25
CA PHE A 51 7.54 4.60 -13.87
C PHE A 51 8.21 5.63 -12.97
N VAL A 52 9.37 6.16 -13.37
CA VAL A 52 10.11 7.16 -12.57
C VAL A 52 9.32 8.46 -12.43
N GLU A 53 8.72 8.95 -13.51
CA GLU A 53 7.91 10.17 -13.50
C GLU A 53 6.68 10.00 -12.58
N HIS A 54 6.00 8.86 -12.65
CA HIS A 54 4.85 8.54 -11.80
C HIS A 54 5.25 8.38 -10.33
N ALA A 55 6.27 7.58 -10.03
CA ALA A 55 6.79 7.42 -8.67
C ALA A 55 7.18 8.77 -8.05
N THR A 56 7.92 9.61 -8.78
CA THR A 56 8.32 10.95 -8.33
C THR A 56 7.10 11.84 -8.06
N SER A 57 6.07 11.75 -8.91
CA SER A 57 4.80 12.45 -8.73
C SER A 57 4.12 12.07 -7.42
N LEU A 58 4.11 10.78 -7.04
CA LEU A 58 3.48 10.31 -5.80
C LEU A 58 4.10 10.94 -4.56
N TYR A 59 5.42 11.04 -4.47
CA TYR A 59 6.11 11.71 -3.36
C TYR A 59 5.91 13.23 -3.40
N ARG A 60 6.08 13.85 -4.57
CA ARG A 60 5.94 15.32 -4.73
C ARG A 60 4.54 15.81 -4.37
N GLU A 61 3.51 15.05 -4.70
CA GLU A 61 2.10 15.37 -4.39
C GLU A 61 1.68 14.90 -2.98
N GLY A 62 2.60 14.30 -2.22
CA GLY A 62 2.38 13.88 -0.83
C GLY A 62 1.50 12.65 -0.67
N TYR A 63 1.33 11.83 -1.70
CA TYR A 63 0.64 10.54 -1.57
C TYR A 63 1.47 9.55 -0.75
N LEU A 64 2.77 9.51 -1.03
CA LEU A 64 3.74 8.66 -0.36
C LEU A 64 4.79 9.51 0.40
N ASP A 65 5.24 9.01 1.55
CA ASP A 65 6.38 9.55 2.29
C ASP A 65 7.52 8.51 2.41
N ASP A 66 8.61 8.91 3.09
CA ASP A 66 9.82 8.11 3.26
C ASP A 66 9.57 6.71 3.86
N GLN A 67 8.43 6.49 4.53
CA GLN A 67 8.09 5.16 5.04
C GLN A 67 7.86 4.16 3.90
N PHE A 68 7.31 4.60 2.77
CA PHE A 68 7.18 3.73 1.59
C PHE A 68 8.55 3.36 1.03
N THR A 69 9.49 4.32 1.00
CA THR A 69 10.89 4.05 0.63
C THR A 69 11.56 3.04 1.56
N GLN A 70 11.28 3.11 2.86
CA GLN A 70 11.75 2.10 3.82
C GLN A 70 11.11 0.73 3.56
N LEU A 71 9.82 0.68 3.21
CA LEU A 71 9.12 -0.55 2.89
C LEU A 71 9.74 -1.24 1.65
N LEU A 72 10.06 -0.46 0.61
CA LEU A 72 10.75 -0.96 -0.59
C LEU A 72 12.10 -1.62 -0.27
N LYS A 73 12.85 -1.10 0.71
CA LYS A 73 14.16 -1.64 1.11
C LYS A 73 14.08 -3.00 1.81
N LEU A 74 12.88 -3.43 2.22
CA LEU A 74 12.65 -4.74 2.82
C LEU A 74 12.37 -5.82 1.78
N GLN A 75 12.12 -5.44 0.53
CA GLN A 75 11.98 -6.37 -0.58
C GLN A 75 13.36 -6.82 -1.06
N ASP A 76 13.51 -8.13 -1.28
CA ASP A 76 14.74 -8.74 -1.78
C ASP A 76 14.43 -9.91 -2.73
N GLU A 77 15.47 -10.54 -3.28
CA GLU A 77 15.32 -11.66 -4.22
C GLU A 77 14.62 -12.89 -3.62
N SER A 78 14.62 -13.04 -2.29
CA SER A 78 13.95 -14.13 -1.58
C SER A 78 12.47 -13.86 -1.31
N ASN A 79 12.06 -12.58 -1.34
CA ASN A 79 10.68 -12.16 -1.20
C ASN A 79 10.36 -10.96 -2.15
N PRO A 80 10.28 -11.21 -3.46
CA PRO A 80 10.13 -10.16 -4.46
C PRO A 80 8.75 -9.49 -4.44
N ASP A 81 7.73 -10.13 -3.85
CA ASP A 81 6.35 -9.62 -3.81
C ASP A 81 6.00 -8.90 -2.49
N PHE A 82 6.95 -8.79 -1.56
CA PHE A 82 6.74 -8.27 -0.21
C PHE A 82 5.93 -6.97 -0.17
N VAL A 83 6.32 -5.97 -0.98
CA VAL A 83 5.67 -4.65 -0.96
C VAL A 83 4.25 -4.75 -1.49
N VAL A 84 4.03 -5.51 -2.56
CA VAL A 84 2.70 -5.72 -3.15
C VAL A 84 1.78 -6.43 -2.17
N GLU A 85 2.28 -7.45 -1.46
CA GLU A 85 1.51 -8.16 -0.42
C GLU A 85 1.11 -7.23 0.73
N VAL A 86 2.06 -6.45 1.26
CA VAL A 86 1.79 -5.51 2.37
C VAL A 86 0.79 -4.43 1.95
N VAL A 87 0.93 -3.89 0.74
CA VAL A 87 0.01 -2.86 0.21
C VAL A 87 -1.37 -3.44 -0.06
N SER A 88 -1.46 -4.68 -0.56
CA SER A 88 -2.74 -5.36 -0.81
C SER A 88 -3.50 -5.60 0.50
N LEU A 89 -2.81 -6.06 1.55
CA LEU A 89 -3.39 -6.19 2.89
C LEU A 89 -3.88 -4.84 3.44
N PHE A 90 -3.11 -3.77 3.23
CA PHE A 90 -3.56 -2.43 3.58
C PHE A 90 -4.87 -2.05 2.88
N PHE A 91 -5.02 -2.35 1.59
CA PHE A 91 -6.27 -2.05 0.87
C PHE A 91 -7.47 -2.82 1.43
N GLU A 92 -7.33 -4.13 1.64
CA GLU A 92 -8.40 -4.97 2.18
C GLU A 92 -8.87 -4.51 3.57
N ASP A 93 -7.92 -4.20 4.45
CA ASP A 93 -8.22 -3.76 5.81
C ASP A 93 -8.81 -2.36 5.83
N SER A 94 -8.35 -1.47 4.94
CA SER A 94 -8.83 -0.09 4.84
C SER A 94 -10.28 -0.01 4.39
N GLU A 95 -10.70 -0.83 3.42
CA GLU A 95 -12.11 -0.88 2.99
C GLU A 95 -13.04 -1.29 4.13
N LYS A 96 -12.67 -2.36 4.86
CA LYS A 96 -13.46 -2.83 6.02
C LYS A 96 -13.54 -1.74 7.08
N LEU A 97 -12.44 -1.06 7.36
CA LEU A 97 -12.38 -0.03 8.38
C LEU A 97 -13.20 1.21 7.99
N LEU A 98 -13.09 1.69 6.75
CA LEU A 98 -13.86 2.83 6.25
C LEU A 98 -15.37 2.54 6.26
N ASN A 99 -15.77 1.31 5.94
CA ASN A 99 -17.17 0.88 6.04
C ASN A 99 -17.65 0.86 7.49
N ASN A 100 -16.86 0.32 8.42
CA ASN A 100 -17.19 0.32 9.85
C ASN A 100 -17.33 1.76 10.40
N LEU A 101 -16.44 2.67 10.01
CA LEU A 101 -16.54 4.09 10.36
C LEU A 101 -17.82 4.73 9.82
N ALA A 102 -18.18 4.44 8.56
CA ALA A 102 -19.42 4.94 7.97
C ALA A 102 -20.65 4.44 8.74
N THR A 103 -20.69 3.15 9.09
CA THR A 103 -21.77 2.58 9.88
C THR A 103 -21.84 3.18 11.28
N ALA A 104 -20.70 3.36 11.97
CA ALA A 104 -20.66 3.94 13.31
C ALA A 104 -21.17 5.39 13.35
N LEU A 105 -20.86 6.19 12.33
CA LEU A 105 -21.30 7.59 12.24
C LEU A 105 -22.75 7.77 11.77
N GLN A 106 -23.41 6.72 11.28
CA GLN A 106 -24.82 6.74 10.89
C GLN A 106 -25.78 6.34 12.03
N GLN A 107 -25.26 5.94 13.19
CA GLN A 107 -26.10 5.55 14.33
C GLN A 107 -26.77 6.77 14.99
N GLU A 108 -27.96 6.57 15.57
CA GLU A 108 -28.68 7.62 16.31
C GLU A 108 -27.90 8.14 17.52
N SER A 109 -27.13 7.26 18.18
CA SER A 109 -26.25 7.58 19.29
C SER A 109 -24.84 7.11 19.00
N ILE A 110 -23.95 8.05 18.67
CA ILE A 110 -22.59 7.76 18.23
C ILE A 110 -21.66 7.52 19.41
N ASP A 111 -20.97 6.38 19.42
CA ASP A 111 -19.85 6.11 20.31
C ASP A 111 -18.54 6.67 19.73
N TYR A 112 -18.24 7.93 20.05
CA TYR A 112 -17.03 8.60 19.59
C TYR A 112 -15.72 7.92 20.03
N LYS A 113 -15.72 7.11 21.11
CA LYS A 113 -14.53 6.36 21.51
C LYS A 113 -14.27 5.20 20.55
N GLN A 114 -15.33 4.54 20.09
CA GLN A 114 -15.23 3.50 19.07
C GLN A 114 -14.78 4.10 17.73
N VAL A 115 -15.34 5.26 17.33
CA VAL A 115 -14.91 5.97 16.12
C VAL A 115 -13.43 6.35 16.21
N ASP A 116 -12.98 6.97 17.31
CA ASP A 116 -11.56 7.31 17.51
C ASP A 116 -10.65 6.08 17.42
N ALA A 117 -11.07 4.94 18.00
CA ALA A 117 -10.29 3.71 17.93
C ALA A 117 -10.10 3.22 16.48
N HIS A 118 -11.16 3.27 15.66
CA HIS A 118 -11.06 2.94 14.24
C HIS A 118 -10.18 3.93 13.47
N VAL A 119 -10.35 5.24 13.68
CA VAL A 119 -9.51 6.26 13.04
C VAL A 119 -8.04 6.10 13.46
N HIS A 120 -7.77 5.77 14.72
CA HIS A 120 -6.42 5.51 15.21
C HIS A 120 -5.78 4.30 14.53
N GLN A 121 -6.54 3.20 14.38
CA GLN A 121 -6.08 2.03 13.63
C GLN A 121 -5.77 2.40 12.18
N PHE A 122 -6.63 3.19 11.52
CA PHE A 122 -6.43 3.59 10.14
C PHE A 122 -5.21 4.50 9.95
N LYS A 123 -5.02 5.44 10.89
CA LYS A 123 -3.80 6.26 10.96
C LYS A 123 -2.55 5.39 11.03
N GLY A 124 -2.55 4.39 11.92
CA GLY A 124 -1.43 3.48 12.11
C GLY A 124 -1.11 2.69 10.83
N SER A 125 -2.14 2.09 10.23
CA SER A 125 -2.02 1.31 8.99
C SER A 125 -1.53 2.16 7.81
N SER A 126 -2.11 3.36 7.64
CA SER A 126 -1.68 4.32 6.61
C SER A 126 -0.24 4.79 6.85
N SER A 127 0.13 4.99 8.11
CA SER A 127 1.50 5.36 8.46
C SER A 127 2.49 4.24 8.16
N SER A 128 2.14 2.95 8.33
CA SER A 128 3.08 1.84 8.10
C SER A 128 3.43 1.61 6.64
N ILE A 129 2.56 2.01 5.70
CA ILE A 129 2.82 1.92 4.25
C ILE A 129 3.21 3.27 3.63
N GLY A 130 3.33 4.32 4.45
CA GLY A 130 3.68 5.67 3.97
C GLY A 130 2.57 6.41 3.22
N ALA A 131 1.30 6.03 3.36
CA ALA A 131 0.16 6.76 2.79
C ALA A 131 -0.09 8.07 3.56
N GLN A 132 0.70 9.10 3.24
CA GLN A 132 0.85 10.30 4.03
C GLN A 132 -0.43 11.14 4.11
N ARG A 133 -1.12 11.37 2.97
CA ARG A 133 -2.36 12.15 2.95
C ARG A 133 -3.48 11.51 3.77
N VAL A 134 -3.65 10.19 3.66
CA VAL A 134 -4.63 9.43 4.47
C VAL A 134 -4.30 9.56 5.96
N LYS A 135 -3.03 9.36 6.34
CA LYS A 135 -2.54 9.55 7.71
C LYS A 135 -2.87 10.94 8.24
N ASN A 136 -2.69 11.99 7.43
CA ASN A 136 -2.94 13.38 7.83
C ASN A 136 -4.42 13.66 8.06
N VAL A 137 -5.31 13.15 7.18
CA VAL A 137 -6.76 13.24 7.40
C VAL A 137 -7.15 12.56 8.71
N CYS A 138 -6.58 11.38 9.01
CA CYS A 138 -6.85 10.69 10.26
C CYS A 138 -6.43 11.51 11.49
N VAL A 139 -5.36 12.31 11.42
CA VAL A 139 -4.97 13.19 12.53
C VAL A 139 -6.06 14.23 12.82
N VAL A 140 -6.60 14.87 11.78
CA VAL A 140 -7.68 15.87 11.92
C VAL A 140 -8.96 15.21 12.40
N PHE A 141 -9.29 14.03 11.86
CA PHE A 141 -10.49 13.28 12.23
C PHE A 141 -10.52 12.97 13.73
N ARG A 142 -9.40 12.55 14.32
CA ARG A 142 -9.34 12.28 15.78
C ARG A 142 -9.67 13.50 16.63
N ASN A 143 -9.27 14.71 16.21
CA ASN A 143 -9.62 15.92 16.93
C ASN A 143 -11.16 16.13 16.97
N TYR A 144 -11.85 15.86 15.86
CA TYR A 144 -13.32 15.91 15.83
C TYR A 144 -13.98 14.80 16.64
N CYS A 145 -13.35 13.62 16.76
CA CYS A 145 -13.81 12.59 17.69
C CYS A 145 -13.75 13.07 19.15
N ASP A 146 -12.64 13.71 19.54
CA ASP A 146 -12.45 14.25 20.89
C ASP A 146 -13.45 15.39 21.19
N GLU A 147 -13.72 16.25 20.20
CA GLU A 147 -14.71 17.32 20.28
C GLU A 147 -16.17 16.83 20.17
N LYS A 148 -16.39 15.56 19.83
CA LYS A 148 -17.70 14.97 19.53
C LYS A 148 -18.45 15.72 18.43
N ASN A 149 -17.73 16.15 17.40
CA ASN A 149 -18.25 16.93 16.29
C ASN A 149 -18.63 16.00 15.12
N LEU A 150 -19.92 15.73 14.98
CA LEU A 150 -20.44 14.83 13.93
C LEU A 150 -20.14 15.36 12.52
N ASP A 151 -20.42 16.63 12.24
CA ASP A 151 -20.23 17.20 10.90
C ASP A 151 -18.74 17.14 10.49
N GLY A 152 -17.84 17.46 11.43
CA GLY A 152 -16.39 17.35 11.23
C GLY A 152 -15.94 15.91 10.96
N CYS A 153 -16.50 14.94 11.70
CA CYS A 153 -16.25 13.52 11.50
C CYS A 153 -16.73 13.03 10.13
N LEU A 154 -17.92 13.44 9.67
CA LEU A 154 -18.46 13.06 8.36
C LEU A 154 -17.63 13.64 7.22
N VAL A 155 -17.22 14.91 7.32
CA VAL A 155 -16.30 15.54 6.36
C VAL A 155 -14.97 14.79 6.30
N CYS A 156 -14.39 14.44 7.45
CA CYS A 156 -13.14 13.70 7.50
C CYS A 156 -13.28 12.28 6.95
N LEU A 157 -14.41 11.60 7.19
CA LEU A 157 -14.66 10.28 6.62
C LEU A 157 -14.68 10.32 5.09
N GLU A 158 -15.39 11.28 4.49
CA GLU A 158 -15.42 11.43 3.03
C GLU A 158 -14.05 11.80 2.45
N GLN A 159 -13.31 12.69 3.13
CA GLN A 159 -11.92 12.98 2.76
C GLN A 159 -11.04 11.73 2.86
N ALA A 160 -11.16 10.94 3.94
CA ALA A 160 -10.36 9.74 4.15
C ALA A 160 -10.62 8.68 3.06
N LYS A 161 -11.89 8.49 2.67
CA LYS A 161 -12.27 7.64 1.53
C LYS A 161 -11.65 8.12 0.22
N ASN A 162 -11.75 9.42 -0.07
CA ASN A 162 -11.20 9.99 -1.30
C ASN A 162 -9.67 9.85 -1.35
N GLU A 163 -8.97 10.19 -0.26
CA GLU A 163 -7.52 10.06 -0.19
C GLU A 163 -7.06 8.60 -0.27
N TYR A 164 -7.81 7.68 0.36
CA TYR A 164 -7.58 6.25 0.24
C TYR A 164 -7.69 5.75 -1.21
N LEU A 165 -8.76 6.11 -1.91
CA LEU A 165 -8.95 5.71 -3.30
C LEU A 165 -7.87 6.30 -4.22
N LEU A 166 -7.46 7.55 -3.99
CA LEU A 166 -6.41 8.18 -4.78
C LEU A 166 -5.06 7.47 -4.61
N VAL A 167 -4.65 7.18 -3.37
CA VAL A 167 -3.37 6.49 -3.13
C VAL A 167 -3.41 5.05 -3.63
N ARG A 168 -4.55 4.35 -3.48
CA ARG A 168 -4.75 3.01 -4.02
C ARG A 168 -4.56 2.99 -5.53
N ASN A 169 -5.32 3.80 -6.27
CA ASN A 169 -5.25 3.83 -7.73
C ASN A 169 -3.84 4.19 -8.23
N LYS A 170 -3.15 5.10 -7.51
CA LYS A 170 -1.77 5.50 -7.85
C LYS A 170 -0.77 4.37 -7.62
N LEU A 171 -0.89 3.61 -6.53
CA LEU A 171 -0.04 2.46 -6.24
C LEU A 171 -0.32 1.29 -7.19
N GLU A 172 -1.59 0.99 -7.50
CA GLU A 172 -1.96 -0.01 -8.50
C GLU A 172 -1.37 0.32 -9.87
N ALA A 173 -1.45 1.60 -10.29
CA ALA A 173 -0.82 2.05 -11.52
C ALA A 173 0.72 1.91 -11.50
N LEU A 174 1.35 2.17 -10.35
CA LEU A 174 2.79 1.99 -10.18
C LEU A 174 3.20 0.52 -10.33
N PHE A 175 2.50 -0.39 -9.65
CA PHE A 175 2.76 -1.84 -9.77
C PHE A 175 2.49 -2.37 -11.18
N ASN A 176 1.45 -1.86 -11.85
CA ASN A 176 1.18 -2.22 -13.25
C ASN A 176 2.29 -1.78 -14.20
N LEU A 177 2.93 -0.62 -13.97
CA LEU A 177 4.10 -0.18 -14.74
C LEU A 177 5.31 -1.09 -14.49
N GLU A 178 5.56 -1.45 -13.23
CA GLU A 178 6.61 -2.41 -12.86
C GLU A 178 6.42 -3.76 -13.56
N GLN A 179 5.21 -4.32 -13.54
CA GLN A 179 4.92 -5.59 -14.22
C GLN A 179 5.11 -5.49 -15.74
N GLN A 180 4.73 -4.37 -16.36
CA GLN A 180 4.96 -4.15 -17.80
C GLN A 180 6.46 -4.08 -18.14
N ILE A 181 7.27 -3.44 -17.30
CA ILE A 181 8.73 -3.38 -17.49
C ILE A 181 9.32 -4.79 -17.42
N LEU A 182 8.95 -5.57 -16.41
CA LEU A 182 9.43 -6.94 -16.21
C LEU A 182 9.02 -7.87 -17.36
N GLN A 183 7.75 -7.81 -17.79
CA GLN A 183 7.23 -8.61 -18.92
C GLN A 183 7.89 -8.25 -20.25
N ALA A 184 8.35 -7.00 -20.41
CA ALA A 184 9.10 -6.57 -21.58
C ALA A 184 10.60 -6.91 -21.51
N GLY A 185 11.05 -7.63 -20.46
CA GLY A 185 12.46 -8.01 -20.25
C GLY A 185 13.34 -6.88 -19.72
N GLY A 186 12.75 -5.80 -19.21
CA GLY A 186 13.44 -4.70 -18.58
C GLY A 186 13.65 -4.89 -17.08
N SER A 187 14.51 -4.05 -16.49
CA SER A 187 14.68 -3.95 -15.05
C SER A 187 13.93 -2.73 -14.48
N VAL A 188 13.31 -2.89 -13.31
CA VAL A 188 12.62 -1.78 -12.63
C VAL A 188 13.67 -0.76 -12.13
N PRO A 189 13.52 0.54 -12.45
CA PRO A 189 14.42 1.57 -11.93
C PRO A 189 14.34 1.67 -10.41
N MET A 190 15.49 1.82 -9.74
CA MET A 190 15.48 2.11 -8.30
C MET A 190 14.90 3.50 -8.05
N MET A 191 13.96 3.58 -7.11
CA MET A 191 13.48 4.85 -6.57
C MET A 191 14.53 5.40 -5.60
N ALA A 192 15.18 6.52 -5.97
CA ALA A 192 16.19 7.20 -5.17
C ALA A 192 15.58 8.26 -4.26
#